data_AF-A0A7C3RFK9-F1
#
_entry.id   AF-A0A7C3RFK9-F1
#
_cell.length_a   1.000
_cell.length_b   1.000
_cell.length_c   1.000
_cell.angle_alpha   90.00
_cell.angle_beta   90.00
_cell.angle_gamma   90.00
#
_symmetry.space_group_name_H-M   'P 1'
#
loop_
_entity.id
_entity.type
_entity.pdbx_description
1 polymer ?
#
loop_
_entity_poly.entity_id
_entity_poly.type
_entity_poly.pdbx_seq_one_letter_code
_entity_poly.pdbx_strand_id
1 'polypeptide(L)'
;MAVTLPGCGKEGGPAGKSPATNAPAQTGILSTKPPLERILAAWQLGDTTKAIQQFLEADLKSRPVFSSGSPLSLRESDLPGMSQTEREKLLAEVHAQVNDLKQLAAAMRDKGQAAARSDPALARRCFTKLDELSAALGQLEGLKIVQLLGQAIRKMPAAESAKLTATNK
;
A
#
# COMPACT_ATOMS: atom_id res chain seq x y z
N MET A 1 -70.24 3.50 -3.75
CA MET A 1 -69.91 2.14 -3.26
C MET A 1 -70.40 1.14 -4.31
N ALA A 2 -69.47 0.48 -5.00
CA ALA A 2 -69.66 -0.66 -5.90
C ALA A 2 -68.24 -1.25 -6.09
N VAL A 3 -67.93 -2.42 -5.52
CA VAL A 3 -68.00 -3.79 -6.12
C VAL A 3 -66.96 -3.90 -7.26
N THR A 4 -65.91 -4.75 -7.19
CA THR A 4 -65.94 -6.23 -7.17
C THR A 4 -64.54 -6.81 -6.86
N LEU A 5 -64.51 -8.00 -6.24
CA LEU A 5 -63.40 -8.99 -6.13
C LEU A 5 -63.08 -9.61 -7.52
N PRO A 6 -62.32 -10.72 -7.69
CA PRO A 6 -61.06 -11.24 -7.13
C PRO A 6 -60.06 -11.65 -8.27
N GLY A 7 -58.83 -12.06 -7.96
CA GLY A 7 -57.93 -12.67 -8.95
C GLY A 7 -56.76 -13.45 -8.34
N CYS A 8 -56.83 -14.77 -8.42
CA CYS A 8 -55.95 -15.78 -7.82
C CYS A 8 -55.15 -16.53 -8.92
N GLY A 9 -53.94 -16.99 -8.59
CA GLY A 9 -53.19 -18.02 -9.35
C GLY A 9 -51.71 -18.02 -8.95
N LYS A 10 -51.25 -18.89 -8.03
CA LYS A 10 -50.71 -20.27 -8.22
C LYS A 10 -49.32 -20.27 -8.93
N GLU A 11 -48.27 -20.99 -8.55
CA GLU A 11 -48.05 -22.16 -7.67
C GLU A 11 -46.53 -22.38 -7.46
N GLY A 12 -46.12 -23.06 -6.37
CA GLY A 12 -44.93 -23.95 -6.35
C GLY A 12 -43.74 -23.57 -5.44
N GLY A 13 -43.58 -24.28 -4.30
CA GLY A 13 -42.35 -24.31 -3.46
C GLY A 13 -41.29 -25.31 -3.96
N PRO A 14 -40.38 -25.89 -3.13
CA PRO A 14 -40.04 -25.63 -1.73
C PRO A 14 -38.51 -25.54 -1.44
N ALA A 15 -38.18 -25.30 -0.16
CA ALA A 15 -36.98 -25.76 0.56
C ALA A 15 -35.57 -25.31 0.11
N GLY A 16 -34.95 -24.46 0.93
CA GLY A 16 -33.51 -24.20 0.89
C GLY A 16 -33.05 -23.28 2.01
N LYS A 17 -32.86 -23.84 3.22
CA LYS A 17 -32.14 -23.17 4.31
C LYS A 17 -30.70 -22.89 3.85
N SER A 18 -30.29 -21.63 3.87
CA SER A 18 -28.91 -21.23 4.21
C SER A 18 -28.91 -19.78 4.67
N PRO A 19 -28.32 -19.44 5.83
CA PRO A 19 -28.17 -18.06 6.25
C PRO A 19 -27.24 -17.34 5.27
N ALA A 20 -27.69 -16.16 4.84
CA ALA A 20 -26.90 -15.25 4.03
C ALA A 20 -25.56 -14.95 4.74
N THR A 21 -24.49 -15.45 4.15
CA THR A 21 -23.12 -14.98 4.34
C THR A 21 -23.10 -13.47 4.07
N ASN A 22 -23.00 -12.68 5.13
CA ASN A 22 -22.66 -11.27 5.03
C ASN A 22 -21.16 -11.15 4.72
N ALA A 23 -20.83 -10.85 3.46
CA ALA A 23 -19.75 -10.00 2.95
C ALA A 23 -19.28 -10.50 1.56
N PRO A 24 -18.70 -9.65 0.69
CA PRO A 24 -18.97 -8.23 0.41
C PRO A 24 -19.07 -7.98 -1.12
N ALA A 25 -20.04 -7.20 -1.58
CA ALA A 25 -20.09 -6.75 -2.98
C ALA A 25 -19.97 -5.23 -3.06
N GLN A 26 -18.71 -4.81 -3.20
CA GLN A 26 -18.21 -3.77 -4.11
C GLN A 26 -19.13 -2.58 -4.44
N THR A 27 -18.68 -1.40 -4.04
CA THR A 27 -19.02 -0.13 -4.70
C THR A 27 -17.75 0.71 -4.85
N GLY A 28 -17.37 0.99 -6.10
CA GLY A 28 -16.41 2.06 -6.40
C GLY A 28 -15.31 1.71 -7.39
N ILE A 29 -15.67 1.46 -8.64
CA ILE A 29 -14.80 1.75 -9.80
C ILE A 29 -14.60 3.27 -9.86
N LEU A 30 -13.57 3.76 -9.17
CA LEU A 30 -13.01 5.10 -9.33
C LEU A 30 -11.50 4.94 -9.37
N SER A 31 -10.89 5.18 -10.54
CA SER A 31 -9.44 5.26 -10.80
C SER A 31 -8.59 4.45 -9.83
N THR A 32 -8.47 3.14 -10.09
CA THR A 32 -7.77 2.17 -9.22
C THR A 32 -6.26 2.40 -9.22
N LYS A 33 -5.81 3.53 -8.66
CA LYS A 33 -4.41 3.72 -8.30
C LYS A 33 -4.05 2.68 -7.24
N PRO A 34 -2.91 1.99 -7.40
CA PRO A 34 -2.47 0.99 -6.47
C PRO A 34 -2.31 1.57 -5.07
N PRO A 35 -2.42 0.74 -4.03
CA PRO A 35 -2.47 1.18 -2.63
C PRO A 35 -1.34 2.14 -2.27
N LEU A 36 -0.12 1.86 -2.77
CA LEU A 36 1.07 2.63 -2.45
C LEU A 36 1.03 4.04 -3.05
N GLU A 37 0.49 4.23 -4.25
CA GLU A 37 0.35 5.55 -4.86
C GLU A 37 -0.69 6.42 -4.14
N ARG A 38 -1.76 5.80 -3.62
CA ARG A 38 -2.75 6.52 -2.80
C ARG A 38 -2.14 7.01 -1.48
N ILE A 39 -1.31 6.18 -0.86
CA ILE A 39 -0.60 6.51 0.37
C ILE A 39 0.41 7.64 0.13
N LEU A 40 1.20 7.55 -0.95
CA LEU A 40 2.16 8.59 -1.32
C LEU A 40 1.47 9.91 -1.64
N ALA A 41 0.33 9.88 -2.33
CA ALA A 41 -0.46 11.10 -2.58
C ALA A 41 -0.93 11.75 -1.26
N ALA A 42 -1.45 10.95 -0.31
CA ALA A 42 -1.84 11.44 1.01
C ALA A 42 -0.64 12.01 1.80
N TRP A 43 0.53 11.37 1.69
CA TRP A 43 1.78 11.84 2.31
C TRP A 43 2.22 13.18 1.73
N GLN A 44 2.22 13.34 0.40
CA GLN A 44 2.59 14.58 -0.28
C GLN A 44 1.63 15.74 -0.01
N LEU A 45 0.36 15.45 0.30
CA LEU A 45 -0.63 16.43 0.76
C LEU A 45 -0.41 16.88 2.22
N GLY A 46 0.56 16.30 2.93
CA GLY A 46 0.85 16.59 4.34
C GLY A 46 -0.02 15.83 5.33
N ASP A 47 -0.93 14.98 4.86
CA ASP A 47 -1.84 14.18 5.69
C ASP A 47 -1.15 12.87 6.13
N THR A 48 -0.07 13.04 6.91
CA THR A 48 0.80 11.94 7.37
C THR A 48 0.06 10.90 8.21
N THR A 49 -0.91 11.33 9.02
CA THR A 49 -1.76 10.44 9.83
C THR A 49 -2.57 9.51 8.94
N LYS A 50 -3.23 10.07 7.92
CA LYS A 50 -4.03 9.30 6.97
C LYS A 50 -3.16 8.41 6.10
N ALA A 51 -1.99 8.89 5.66
CA ALA A 51 -1.03 8.09 4.90
C ALA A 51 -0.58 6.86 5.70
N ILE A 52 -0.22 7.04 6.97
CA ILE A 52 0.17 5.94 7.87
C ILE A 52 -0.99 4.96 8.09
N GLN A 53 -2.20 5.45 8.31
CA GLN A 53 -3.37 4.60 8.50
C GLN A 53 -3.67 3.78 7.25
N GLN A 54 -3.67 4.43 6.07
CA GLN A 54 -3.82 3.73 4.80
C GLN A 54 -2.70 2.73 4.54
N PHE A 55 -1.46 3.02 4.97
CA PHE A 55 -0.34 2.09 4.86
C PHE A 55 -0.53 0.84 5.71
N LEU A 56 -1.11 0.98 6.92
CA LEU A 56 -1.43 -0.15 7.79
C LEU A 56 -2.56 -1.03 7.23
N GLU A 57 -3.51 -0.42 6.52
CA GLU A 57 -4.66 -1.13 5.94
C GLU A 57 -4.40 -1.63 4.52
N ALA A 58 -3.37 -1.12 3.84
CA ALA A 58 -3.07 -1.46 2.47
C ALA A 58 -2.54 -2.90 2.33
N ASP A 59 -3.06 -3.58 1.32
CA ASP A 59 -2.50 -4.85 0.88
C ASP A 59 -1.30 -4.60 -0.05
N LEU A 60 -0.09 -4.58 0.53
CA LEU A 60 1.16 -4.34 -0.19
C LEU A 60 1.66 -5.59 -0.92
N LYS A 61 1.01 -6.74 -0.71
CA LYS A 61 1.28 -8.02 -1.38
C LYS A 61 0.59 -8.12 -2.74
N SER A 62 -0.50 -7.39 -2.93
CA SER A 62 -1.22 -7.33 -4.20
C SER A 62 -0.41 -6.58 -5.26
N ARG A 63 -0.18 -7.23 -6.40
CA ARG A 63 0.39 -6.60 -7.59
C ARG A 63 -0.73 -6.02 -8.46
N PRO A 64 -0.48 -4.90 -9.17
CA PRO A 64 0.78 -4.16 -9.26
C PRO A 64 0.99 -3.16 -8.09
N VAL A 65 2.24 -2.99 -7.66
CA VAL A 65 2.62 -2.09 -6.54
C VAL A 65 2.54 -0.61 -6.96
N PHE A 66 2.83 -0.35 -8.22
CA PHE A 66 2.78 0.95 -8.88
C PHE A 66 2.06 0.81 -10.23
N SER A 67 1.37 1.86 -10.67
CA SER A 67 0.69 1.87 -11.98
C SER A 67 1.73 1.84 -13.09
N SER A 68 1.39 1.31 -14.26
CA SER A 68 2.32 1.30 -15.41
C SER A 68 2.73 2.71 -15.88
N GLY A 69 1.97 3.75 -15.54
CA GLY A 69 2.32 5.15 -15.79
C GLY A 69 3.13 5.81 -14.68
N SER A 70 3.44 5.10 -13.59
CA SER A 70 4.28 5.62 -12.51
C SER A 70 5.75 5.55 -12.91
N PRO A 71 6.54 6.59 -12.62
CA PRO A 71 7.99 6.58 -12.89
C PRO A 71 8.71 5.44 -12.16
N LEU A 72 8.16 4.94 -11.04
CA LEU A 72 8.69 3.80 -10.29
C LEU A 72 8.41 2.44 -10.93
N SER A 73 7.50 2.37 -11.91
CA SER A 73 7.20 1.17 -12.70
C SER A 73 8.04 1.05 -13.97
N LEU A 74 8.77 2.09 -14.34
CA LEU A 74 9.59 2.07 -15.55
C LEU A 74 10.73 1.05 -15.43
N ARG A 75 11.04 0.42 -16.55
CA ARG A 75 12.18 -0.49 -16.66
C ARG A 75 13.36 0.26 -17.25
N GLU A 76 14.55 -0.25 -16.99
CA GLU A 76 15.76 0.28 -17.63
C GLU A 76 15.67 0.16 -19.17
N SER A 77 14.89 -0.79 -19.68
CA SER A 77 14.59 -0.96 -21.10
C SER A 77 13.67 0.12 -21.70
N ASP A 78 12.97 0.92 -20.89
CA ASP A 78 12.15 2.04 -21.35
C ASP A 78 12.94 3.36 -21.49
N LEU A 79 14.17 3.40 -20.97
CA LEU A 79 15.10 4.53 -21.05
C LEU A 79 15.76 4.74 -22.45
N PRO A 80 16.17 3.69 -23.20
CA PRO A 80 16.73 3.85 -24.54
C PRO A 80 15.62 4.30 -25.52
N GLY A 81 15.59 5.60 -25.78
CA GLY A 81 14.57 6.25 -26.62
C GLY A 81 14.21 7.64 -26.11
N MET A 82 14.43 7.91 -24.82
CA MET A 82 14.24 9.23 -24.23
C MET A 82 15.45 10.14 -24.47
N SER A 83 15.20 11.44 -24.66
CA SER A 83 16.24 12.46 -24.67
C SER A 83 16.88 12.61 -23.28
N GLN A 84 18.06 13.23 -23.23
CA GLN A 84 18.77 13.47 -21.97
C GLN A 84 17.90 14.28 -20.99
N THR A 85 17.24 15.33 -21.47
CA THR A 85 16.36 16.18 -20.66
C THR A 85 15.18 15.42 -20.07
N GLU A 86 14.57 14.52 -20.85
CA GLU A 86 13.47 13.67 -20.37
C GLU A 86 13.94 12.68 -19.31
N ARG A 87 15.11 12.07 -19.50
CA ARG A 87 15.69 11.17 -18.50
C ARG A 87 16.03 11.90 -17.20
N GLU A 88 16.58 13.11 -17.26
CA GLU A 88 16.91 13.88 -16.05
C GLU A 88 15.65 14.27 -15.28
N LYS A 89 14.60 14.73 -15.98
CA LYS A 89 13.31 15.03 -15.35
C LYS A 89 12.69 13.79 -14.72
N LEU A 90 12.71 12.67 -15.44
CA LEU A 90 12.23 11.39 -14.95
C LEU A 90 13.01 10.91 -13.73
N LEU A 91 14.34 10.99 -13.77
CA LEU A 91 15.20 10.57 -12.66
C LEU A 91 14.96 11.44 -11.42
N ALA A 92 14.78 12.75 -11.59
CA ALA A 92 14.43 13.66 -10.51
C ALA A 92 13.08 13.29 -9.88
N GLU A 93 12.08 12.94 -10.70
CA GLU A 93 10.77 12.51 -10.20
C GLU A 93 10.83 11.15 -9.50
N VAL A 94 11.56 10.17 -10.05
CA VAL A 94 11.86 8.89 -9.39
C VAL A 94 12.53 9.13 -8.04
N HIS A 95 13.54 9.99 -7.99
CA HIS A 95 14.25 10.33 -6.75
C HIS A 95 13.32 10.98 -5.72
N ALA A 96 12.44 11.90 -6.14
CA ALA A 96 11.46 12.53 -5.25
C ALA A 96 10.52 11.47 -4.65
N GLN A 97 9.94 10.61 -5.48
CA GLN A 97 9.02 9.56 -4.99
C GLN A 97 9.73 8.52 -4.12
N VAL A 98 10.97 8.14 -4.45
CA VAL A 98 11.82 7.28 -3.60
C VAL A 98 12.10 7.95 -2.25
N ASN A 99 12.34 9.26 -2.23
CA ASN A 99 12.58 9.99 -0.99
C ASN A 99 11.32 10.09 -0.12
N ASP A 100 10.15 10.32 -0.72
CA ASP A 100 8.86 10.32 -0.02
C ASP A 100 8.58 8.94 0.60
N LEU A 101 8.83 7.87 -0.16
CA LEU A 101 8.64 6.51 0.31
C LEU A 101 9.59 6.16 1.47
N LYS A 102 10.83 6.67 1.41
CA LYS A 102 11.80 6.55 2.51
C LYS A 102 11.34 7.30 3.76
N GLN A 103 10.80 8.51 3.62
CA GLN A 103 10.30 9.30 4.75
C GLN A 103 9.06 8.64 5.39
N LEU A 104 8.14 8.13 4.58
CA LEU A 104 6.99 7.35 5.04
C LEU A 104 7.44 6.11 5.82
N ALA A 105 8.41 5.36 5.29
CA ALA A 105 8.96 4.18 5.96
C ALA A 105 9.64 4.52 7.29
N ALA A 106 10.36 5.65 7.35
CA ALA A 106 10.94 6.16 8.59
C ALA A 106 9.85 6.51 9.61
N ALA A 107 8.82 7.25 9.22
CA ALA A 107 7.72 7.60 10.12
C ALA A 107 6.95 6.37 10.65
N MET A 108 6.75 5.35 9.80
CA MET A 108 6.16 4.06 10.21
C MET A 108 7.02 3.33 11.25
N ARG A 109 8.35 3.39 11.09
CA ARG A 109 9.31 2.84 12.04
C ARG A 109 9.26 3.58 13.37
N ASP A 110 9.35 4.91 13.36
CA ASP A 110 9.25 5.75 14.56
C ASP A 110 7.94 5.47 15.31
N LYS A 111 6.82 5.37 14.58
CA LYS A 111 5.51 5.02 15.17
C LYS A 111 5.51 3.61 15.76
N GLY A 112 6.10 2.63 15.07
CA GLY A 112 6.24 1.28 15.58
C GLY A 112 7.09 1.21 16.84
N GLN A 113 8.16 2.00 16.92
CA GLN A 113 9.02 2.07 18.10
C GLN A 113 8.36 2.76 19.29
N ALA A 114 7.68 3.88 19.06
CA ALA A 114 6.90 4.55 20.09
C ALA A 114 5.80 3.64 20.64
N ALA A 115 5.18 2.82 19.78
CA ALA A 115 4.20 1.84 20.17
C ALA A 115 4.80 0.59 20.85
N ALA A 116 6.10 0.29 20.70
CA ALA A 116 6.68 -0.98 21.15
C ALA A 116 6.49 -1.25 22.66
N ARG A 117 6.42 -0.20 23.48
CA ARG A 117 6.22 -0.30 24.94
C ARG A 117 4.75 -0.18 25.36
N SER A 118 3.93 0.53 24.60
CA SER A 118 2.54 0.85 24.96
C SER A 118 1.52 -0.02 24.25
N ASP A 119 1.77 -0.36 22.98
CA ASP A 119 0.93 -1.20 22.13
C ASP A 119 1.80 -2.10 21.23
N PRO A 120 2.24 -3.26 21.75
CA PRO A 120 3.11 -4.18 21.01
C PRO A 120 2.42 -4.78 19.77
N ALA A 121 1.08 -4.80 19.72
CA ALA A 121 0.34 -5.28 18.55
C ALA A 121 0.46 -4.28 17.39
N LEU A 122 0.32 -2.99 17.67
CA LEU A 122 0.53 -1.92 16.69
C LEU A 122 1.99 -1.88 16.22
N ALA A 123 2.96 -2.00 17.13
CA ALA A 123 4.38 -2.07 16.77
C ALA A 123 4.68 -3.22 15.79
N ARG A 124 4.17 -4.43 16.08
CA ARG A 124 4.30 -5.58 15.18
C ARG A 124 3.67 -5.30 13.82
N ARG A 125 2.46 -4.73 13.77
CA ARG A 125 1.81 -4.38 12.48
C ARG A 125 2.64 -3.41 11.66
N CYS A 126 3.22 -2.37 12.28
CA CYS A 126 4.10 -1.42 11.60
C CYS A 126 5.32 -2.13 10.98
N PHE A 127 6.02 -2.97 11.76
CA PHE A 127 7.20 -3.67 11.27
C PHE A 127 6.86 -4.72 10.20
N THR A 128 5.75 -5.45 10.33
CA THR A 128 5.28 -6.36 9.29
C THR A 128 4.99 -5.62 7.99
N LYS A 129 4.35 -4.44 8.05
CA LYS A 129 4.07 -3.65 6.85
C LYS A 129 5.32 -3.08 6.19
N LEU A 130 6.32 -2.71 6.97
CA LEU A 130 7.64 -2.33 6.45
C LEU A 130 8.35 -3.49 5.77
N ASP A 131 8.25 -4.71 6.32
CA ASP A 131 8.79 -5.92 5.71
C ASP A 131 8.07 -6.23 4.38
N GLU A 132 6.73 -6.17 4.37
CA GLU A 132 5.92 -6.33 3.15
C GLU A 132 6.30 -5.31 2.07
N LEU A 133 6.47 -4.03 2.44
CA LEU A 133 6.94 -3.00 1.52
C LEU A 133 8.33 -3.34 0.97
N SER A 134 9.26 -3.76 1.84
CA SER A 134 10.62 -4.09 1.43
C SER A 134 10.66 -5.27 0.44
N ALA A 135 9.81 -6.27 0.66
CA ALA A 135 9.65 -7.42 -0.23
C ALA A 135 9.03 -6.98 -1.57
N ALA A 136 7.96 -6.19 -1.52
CA ALA A 136 7.30 -5.66 -2.71
C ALA A 136 8.27 -4.84 -3.58
N LEU A 137 9.10 -3.98 -2.97
CA LEU A 137 10.10 -3.18 -3.67
C LEU A 137 11.28 -4.01 -4.18
N GLY A 138 11.74 -5.00 -3.40
CA GLY A 138 12.85 -5.89 -3.79
C GLY A 138 12.50 -6.82 -4.94
N GLN A 139 11.23 -7.14 -5.14
CA GLN A 139 10.75 -8.00 -6.23
C GLN A 139 10.25 -7.23 -7.46
N LEU A 140 10.45 -5.90 -7.53
CA LEU A 140 10.18 -5.13 -8.73
C LEU A 140 11.33 -5.33 -9.73
N GLU A 141 11.01 -5.86 -10.92
CA GLU A 141 11.91 -5.85 -12.09
C GLU A 141 11.87 -4.47 -12.78
N GLY A 142 12.03 -3.41 -11.98
CA GLY A 142 12.02 -2.01 -12.43
C GLY A 142 13.38 -1.36 -12.20
N LEU A 143 13.39 -0.04 -12.01
CA LEU A 143 14.62 0.72 -11.76
C LEU A 143 15.39 0.19 -10.53
N LYS A 144 16.71 0.01 -10.68
CA LYS A 144 17.61 -0.51 -9.64
C LYS A 144 17.56 0.28 -8.33
N ILE A 145 17.26 1.58 -8.40
CA ILE A 145 17.07 2.44 -7.22
C ILE A 145 15.89 2.01 -6.34
N VAL A 146 14.82 1.46 -6.94
CA VAL A 146 13.64 0.97 -6.21
C VAL A 146 13.97 -0.31 -5.45
N GLN A 147 14.74 -1.22 -6.07
CA GLN A 147 15.25 -2.42 -5.39
C GLN A 147 16.19 -2.06 -4.23
N LEU A 148 17.09 -1.08 -4.43
CA LEU A 148 17.99 -0.60 -3.37
C LEU A 148 17.22 0.01 -2.20
N LEU A 149 16.14 0.77 -2.47
CA LEU A 149 15.27 1.28 -1.43
C LEU A 149 14.60 0.14 -0.64
N GLY A 150 14.09 -0.89 -1.32
CA GLY A 150 13.54 -2.09 -0.67
C GLY A 150 14.55 -2.73 0.29
N GLN A 151 15.80 -2.91 -0.15
CA GLN A 151 16.87 -3.43 0.70
C GLN A 151 17.20 -2.51 1.88
N ALA A 152 17.20 -1.20 1.68
CA ALA A 152 17.44 -0.22 2.74
C ALA A 152 16.35 -0.29 3.83
N ILE A 153 15.07 -0.34 3.43
CA ILE A 153 13.93 -0.46 4.34
C ILE A 153 13.99 -1.77 5.14
N ARG A 154 14.37 -2.88 4.50
CA ARG A 154 14.58 -4.16 5.19
C ARG A 154 15.68 -4.09 6.27
N LYS A 155 16.75 -3.34 6.01
CA LYS A 155 17.89 -3.18 6.93
C LYS A 155 17.63 -2.16 8.05
N MET A 156 16.65 -1.27 7.90
CA MET A 156 16.30 -0.25 8.91
C MET A 156 16.01 -0.82 10.30
N PRO A 157 15.10 -1.80 10.49
CA PRO A 157 14.83 -2.36 11.81
C PRO A 157 16.03 -3.11 12.42
N ALA A 158 16.90 -3.71 11.60
CA ALA A 158 18.10 -4.41 12.04
C ALA A 158 19.26 -3.47 12.45
N ALA A 159 19.39 -2.32 11.77
CA ALA A 159 20.43 -1.34 12.09
C ALA A 159 20.17 -0.61 13.43
N GLU A 160 18.92 -0.51 13.88
CA GLU A 160 18.63 0.07 15.21
C GLU A 160 18.66 -0.93 16.35
N SER A 161 18.30 -2.19 16.13
CA SER A 161 18.53 -3.21 17.16
C SER A 161 20.03 -3.37 17.46
N ALA A 162 20.90 -3.13 16.46
CA ALA A 162 22.35 -3.01 16.65
C ALA A 162 22.78 -1.73 17.39
N LYS A 163 22.07 -0.59 17.23
CA LYS A 163 22.37 0.64 18.00
C LYS A 163 21.90 0.56 19.46
N LEU A 164 20.77 -0.11 19.73
CA LEU A 164 20.26 -0.33 21.10
C LEU A 164 21.16 -1.22 21.96
N THR A 165 22.04 -2.02 21.35
CA THR A 165 23.04 -2.85 22.04
C THR A 165 24.42 -2.18 22.14
N ALA A 166 24.65 -1.05 21.48
CA ALA A 166 25.93 -0.33 21.47
C ALA A 166 26.01 0.80 22.51
N THR A 167 24.91 1.16 23.18
CA THR A 167 24.85 2.25 24.19
C THR A 167 24.99 1.75 25.64
N ASN A 168 25.63 0.60 25.84
CA ASN A 168 26.07 0.14 27.17
C ASN A 168 27.54 -0.28 27.09
N LYS A 169 28.43 0.70 27.00
CA LYS A 169 29.84 0.55 27.38
C LYS A 169 30.39 1.87 27.88
#